data_AF-A0A7G2ERS5-F1
#
_entry.id   AF-A0A7G2ERS5-F1
#
_cell.length_a   1.000
_cell.length_b   1.000
_cell.length_c   1.000
_cell.angle_alpha   90.00
_cell.angle_beta   90.00
_cell.angle_gamma   90.00
#
_symmetry.space_group_name_H-M   'P 1'
#
loop_
_entity.id
_entity.type
_entity.pdbx_description
1 polymer ?
#
loop_
_entity_poly.entity_id
_entity_poly.type
_entity_poly.pdbx_seq_one_letter_code
_entity_poly.pdbx_strand_id
1 'polypeptide(L)'
;MYSSSSVSKRFVLVPIVVMVTTQLLLVRNVSSLNLTNSYLHHKCVVNQGKYKPGSKYEKSLDDIIQSFSNKDKDSYGFRTGYSMKAYGKEPDMVSITYQCRIDSRGPKCQSCVVTAGYELLRKRCPRYKEAIIWYDQCLVEFSSLDTSGQINYDDNFCMPSAKNLIGNSISLEERLHLLNNLTKIAVTKIDKNIEGL
;
A
#
# COMPACT_ATOMS: atom_id res chain seq x y z
N MET A 1 20.68 -69.39 -9.35
CA MET A 1 19.93 -68.29 -10.01
C MET A 1 18.80 -67.85 -9.09
N TYR A 2 18.77 -66.55 -8.78
CA TYR A 2 17.65 -65.70 -8.35
C TYR A 2 16.75 -66.15 -7.17
N SER A 3 16.23 -65.30 -6.31
CA SER A 3 16.44 -63.90 -5.92
C SER A 3 15.25 -63.66 -4.99
N SER A 4 15.49 -63.53 -3.68
CA SER A 4 14.40 -63.28 -2.73
C SER A 4 14.74 -62.03 -1.91
N SER A 5 14.57 -60.87 -2.54
CA SER A 5 14.74 -59.57 -1.87
C SER A 5 13.85 -58.46 -2.44
N SER A 6 12.79 -58.81 -3.18
CA SER A 6 11.92 -57.83 -3.85
C SER A 6 10.67 -57.44 -3.05
N VAL A 7 10.17 -58.31 -2.16
CA VAL A 7 8.84 -58.12 -1.55
C VAL A 7 8.86 -57.13 -0.37
N SER A 8 9.95 -57.07 0.41
CA SER A 8 10.00 -56.25 1.64
C SER A 8 10.14 -54.73 1.39
N LYS A 9 10.83 -54.32 0.32
CA LYS A 9 11.07 -52.89 0.03
C LYS A 9 9.80 -52.13 -0.40
N ARG A 10 8.83 -52.80 -1.03
CA ARG A 10 7.56 -52.18 -1.46
C ARG A 10 6.65 -51.80 -0.29
N PHE A 11 6.63 -52.61 0.78
CA PHE A 11 5.76 -52.34 1.94
C PHE A 11 6.23 -51.18 2.81
N VAL A 12 7.53 -50.85 2.79
CA VAL A 12 8.08 -49.70 3.53
C VAL A 12 7.97 -48.40 2.74
N LEU A 13 8.02 -48.46 1.40
CA LEU A 13 7.94 -47.27 0.54
C LEU A 13 6.55 -46.62 0.56
N VAL A 14 5.49 -47.44 0.61
CA VAL A 14 4.09 -46.97 0.60
C VAL A 14 3.77 -46.04 1.77
N PRO A 15 4.03 -46.38 3.05
CA PRO A 15 3.72 -45.50 4.17
C PRO A 15 4.58 -44.22 4.18
N ILE A 16 5.83 -44.27 3.70
CA ILE A 16 6.68 -43.08 3.56
C ILE A 16 6.12 -42.15 2.50
N VAL A 17 5.72 -42.68 1.33
CA VAL A 17 5.10 -41.88 0.26
C VAL A 17 3.76 -41.28 0.72
N VAL A 18 2.96 -42.02 1.50
CA VAL A 18 1.71 -41.52 2.09
C VAL A 18 1.99 -40.41 3.12
N MET A 19 3.00 -40.54 3.99
CA MET A 19 3.40 -39.46 4.91
C MET A 19 3.91 -38.22 4.19
N VAL A 20 4.73 -38.39 3.14
CA VAL A 20 5.28 -37.26 2.38
C VAL A 20 4.18 -36.54 1.60
N THR A 21 3.26 -37.28 0.97
CA THR A 21 2.12 -36.67 0.24
C THR A 21 1.12 -35.99 1.16
N THR A 22 0.83 -36.56 2.34
CA THR A 22 -0.02 -35.92 3.35
C THR A 22 0.63 -34.66 3.92
N GLN A 23 1.93 -34.65 4.20
CA GLN A 23 2.63 -33.43 4.62
C GLN A 23 2.68 -32.37 3.51
N LEU A 24 2.95 -32.74 2.24
CA LEU A 24 2.91 -31.80 1.11
C LEU A 24 1.52 -31.19 0.86
N LEU A 25 0.45 -31.93 1.13
CA LEU A 25 -0.93 -31.43 1.06
C LEU A 25 -1.25 -30.41 2.17
N LEU A 26 -0.64 -30.57 3.35
CA LEU A 26 -0.80 -29.62 4.47
C LEU A 26 -0.01 -28.32 4.26
N VAL A 27 1.14 -28.36 3.58
CA VAL A 27 1.95 -27.15 3.27
C VAL A 27 1.23 -26.22 2.29
N ARG A 28 0.29 -26.71 1.48
CA ARG A 28 -0.51 -25.90 0.54
C ARG A 28 -1.60 -25.05 1.21
N ASN A 29 -1.88 -25.25 2.50
CA ASN A 29 -2.97 -24.57 3.21
C ASN A 29 -2.51 -23.46 4.17
N VAL A 30 -1.29 -22.95 4.04
CA VAL A 30 -1.03 -21.59 4.54
C VAL A 30 -1.74 -20.66 3.56
N SER A 31 -3.00 -20.31 3.86
CA SER A 31 -3.64 -19.18 3.21
C SER A 31 -2.71 -17.99 3.39
N SER A 32 -2.02 -17.60 2.32
CA SER A 32 -1.39 -16.28 2.26
C SER A 32 -2.41 -15.28 2.77
N LEU A 33 -2.04 -14.41 3.73
CA LEU A 33 -2.90 -13.30 4.15
C LEU A 33 -3.47 -12.68 2.86
N ASN A 34 -4.77 -12.84 2.63
CA ASN A 34 -5.42 -12.18 1.51
C ASN A 34 -5.38 -10.70 1.86
N LEU A 35 -4.34 -10.04 1.35
CA LEU A 35 -4.10 -8.64 1.55
C LEU A 35 -5.22 -7.89 0.82
N THR A 36 -6.26 -7.52 1.55
CA THR A 36 -7.43 -6.85 0.96
C THR A 36 -7.08 -5.42 0.64
N ASN A 37 -7.20 -5.01 -0.62
CA ASN A 37 -7.12 -3.61 -1.01
C ASN A 37 -8.48 -2.91 -0.80
N SER A 38 -8.91 -2.82 0.46
CA SER A 38 -10.20 -2.25 0.84
C SER A 38 -10.17 -0.73 0.79
N TYR A 39 -11.19 -0.11 0.21
CA TYR A 39 -11.42 1.33 0.30
C TYR A 39 -11.68 1.71 1.76
N LEU A 40 -11.03 2.77 2.25
CA LEU A 40 -11.20 3.27 3.62
C LEU A 40 -11.89 4.64 3.63
N HIS A 41 -11.34 5.62 2.92
CA HIS A 41 -11.84 7.00 2.96
C HIS A 41 -11.38 7.81 1.74
N HIS A 42 -12.00 8.98 1.52
CA HIS A 42 -11.50 10.01 0.60
C HIS A 42 -11.88 11.40 1.09
N LYS A 43 -11.11 12.41 0.68
CA LYS A 43 -11.37 13.83 0.93
C LYS A 43 -11.24 14.60 -0.38
N CYS A 44 -12.22 15.42 -0.70
CA CYS A 44 -12.16 16.36 -1.82
C CYS A 44 -11.94 17.77 -1.26
N VAL A 45 -10.81 18.40 -1.58
CA VAL A 45 -10.46 19.70 -0.99
C VAL A 45 -11.12 20.83 -1.78
N VAL A 46 -12.10 21.49 -1.16
CA VAL A 46 -12.94 22.50 -1.81
C VAL A 46 -12.18 23.80 -2.10
N ASN A 47 -11.20 24.15 -1.25
CA ASN A 47 -10.50 25.44 -1.31
C ASN A 47 -9.68 25.63 -2.60
N GLN A 48 -9.14 24.56 -3.18
CA GLN A 48 -8.44 24.61 -4.48
C GLN A 48 -9.41 24.74 -5.66
N GLY A 49 -10.71 24.54 -5.43
CA GLY A 49 -11.74 24.62 -6.44
C GLY A 49 -11.74 23.42 -7.41
N LYS A 50 -12.40 23.63 -8.56
CA LYS A 50 -12.59 22.59 -9.58
C LYS A 50 -11.94 22.97 -10.90
N TYR A 51 -11.37 21.99 -11.59
CA TYR A 51 -10.88 22.18 -12.96
C TYR A 51 -12.02 22.09 -13.99
N LYS A 52 -11.77 22.63 -15.18
CA LYS A 52 -12.71 22.60 -16.31
C LYS A 52 -12.49 21.33 -17.14
N PRO A 53 -13.54 20.70 -17.69
CA PRO A 53 -13.36 19.57 -18.61
C PRO A 53 -12.58 20.05 -19.84
N GLY A 54 -11.64 19.22 -20.33
CA GLY A 54 -10.72 19.52 -21.43
C GLY A 54 -9.59 20.49 -21.08
N SER A 55 -9.48 20.92 -19.82
CA SER A 55 -8.35 21.76 -19.37
C SER A 55 -7.00 21.04 -19.47
N LYS A 56 -5.92 21.82 -19.55
CA LYS A 56 -4.55 21.27 -19.47
C LYS A 56 -4.32 20.48 -18.17
N TYR A 57 -4.88 20.98 -17.06
CA TYR A 57 -4.86 20.31 -15.76
C TYR A 57 -5.48 18.90 -15.82
N GLU A 58 -6.65 18.74 -16.46
CA GLU A 58 -7.28 17.42 -16.62
C GLU A 58 -6.39 16.47 -17.44
N LYS A 59 -5.80 16.97 -18.53
CA LYS A 59 -4.87 16.18 -19.35
C LYS A 59 -3.64 15.74 -18.56
N SER A 60 -3.04 16.63 -17.76
CA SER A 60 -1.91 16.30 -16.89
C SER A 60 -2.26 15.24 -15.84
N LEU A 61 -3.46 15.28 -15.27
CA LEU A 61 -3.96 14.22 -14.38
C LEU A 61 -4.12 12.86 -15.08
N ASP A 62 -4.68 12.87 -16.30
CA ASP A 62 -4.86 11.64 -17.07
C ASP A 62 -3.52 11.01 -17.49
N ASP A 63 -2.56 11.83 -17.92
CA ASP A 63 -1.20 11.41 -18.25
C ASP A 63 -0.50 10.75 -17.04
N ILE A 64 -0.71 11.29 -15.84
CA ILE A 64 -0.17 10.74 -14.59
C ILE A 64 -0.75 9.35 -14.29
N ILE A 65 -2.07 9.19 -14.34
CA ILE A 65 -2.71 7.90 -14.06
C ILE A 65 -2.29 6.84 -15.09
N GLN A 66 -2.18 7.25 -16.35
CA GLN A 66 -1.66 6.38 -17.39
C GLN A 66 -0.22 5.97 -17.11
N SER A 67 0.61 6.89 -16.59
CA SER A 67 2.00 6.59 -16.22
C SER A 67 2.10 5.50 -15.13
N PHE A 68 1.16 5.46 -14.18
CA PHE A 68 1.10 4.40 -13.16
C PHE A 68 0.65 3.06 -13.71
N SER A 69 -0.14 3.09 -14.78
CA SER A 69 -0.66 1.90 -15.45
C SER A 69 0.38 1.28 -16.40
N ASN A 70 1.47 1.99 -16.72
CA ASN A 70 2.53 1.48 -17.57
C ASN A 70 3.19 0.24 -16.95
N LYS A 71 3.61 -0.68 -17.82
CA LYS A 71 4.06 -2.04 -17.47
C LYS A 71 5.36 -2.09 -16.64
N ASP A 72 5.98 -0.96 -16.33
CA ASP A 72 7.17 -0.90 -15.50
C ASP A 72 6.80 -0.98 -14.00
N LYS A 73 6.44 -2.20 -13.59
CA LYS A 73 6.08 -2.54 -12.21
C LYS A 73 7.28 -2.41 -11.25
N ASP A 74 8.48 -2.28 -11.81
CA ASP A 74 9.76 -2.21 -11.12
C ASP A 74 10.29 -0.78 -11.00
N SER A 75 9.46 0.22 -11.35
CA SER A 75 9.81 1.62 -11.11
C SER A 75 10.18 1.81 -9.64
N TYR A 76 11.22 2.62 -9.40
CA TYR A 76 11.78 2.85 -8.07
C TYR A 76 10.70 3.16 -7.03
N GLY A 77 9.69 3.95 -7.40
CA GLY A 77 8.59 4.33 -6.51
C GLY A 77 7.69 3.17 -6.09
N PHE A 78 7.37 2.23 -6.98
CA PHE A 78 6.60 1.04 -6.59
C PHE A 78 7.45 0.06 -5.77
N ARG A 79 8.75 -0.02 -6.04
CA ARG A 79 9.68 -0.84 -5.27
C ARG A 79 9.86 -0.32 -3.84
N THR A 80 10.01 0.98 -3.66
CA THR A 80 10.12 1.58 -2.32
C THR A 80 8.76 1.66 -1.62
N GLY A 81 7.68 1.79 -2.39
CA GLY A 81 6.32 2.02 -1.90
C GLY A 81 6.01 3.51 -1.69
N TYR A 82 6.79 4.41 -2.29
CA TYR A 82 6.57 5.85 -2.20
C TYR A 82 7.07 6.55 -3.47
N SER A 83 6.27 7.48 -3.99
CA SER A 83 6.72 8.42 -5.00
C SER A 83 5.94 9.72 -4.90
N MET A 84 6.62 10.77 -5.31
CA MET A 84 6.07 12.11 -5.45
C MET A 84 6.57 12.69 -6.75
N LYS A 85 5.66 13.23 -7.55
CA LYS A 85 5.97 13.78 -8.87
C LYS A 85 5.11 15.00 -9.15
N ALA A 86 5.67 15.98 -9.83
CA ALA A 86 4.93 17.11 -10.38
C ALA A 86 4.98 17.08 -11.90
N TYR A 87 3.87 17.42 -12.55
CA TYR A 87 3.73 17.49 -13.99
C TYR A 87 3.13 18.84 -14.41
N GLY A 88 3.57 19.35 -15.54
CA GLY A 88 3.14 20.65 -16.05
C GLY A 88 3.89 21.82 -15.42
N LYS A 89 3.30 23.01 -15.53
CA LYS A 89 3.80 24.27 -14.96
C LYS A 89 2.60 25.07 -14.48
N GLU A 90 2.80 25.96 -13.52
CA GLU A 90 1.75 26.87 -13.08
C GLU A 90 1.13 27.64 -14.25
N PRO A 91 -0.20 27.85 -14.26
CA PRO A 91 -1.19 27.49 -13.23
C PRO A 91 -1.80 26.08 -13.39
N ASP A 92 -1.31 25.28 -14.34
CA ASP A 92 -1.85 23.97 -14.71
C ASP A 92 -1.04 22.79 -14.13
N MET A 93 -0.17 23.07 -13.16
CA MET A 93 0.65 22.05 -12.51
C MET A 93 -0.21 21.07 -11.72
N VAL A 94 0.19 19.81 -11.74
CA VAL A 94 -0.39 18.75 -10.92
C VAL A 94 0.74 18.07 -10.17
N SER A 95 0.70 18.09 -8.84
CA SER A 95 1.49 17.20 -8.02
C SER A 95 0.71 15.93 -7.71
N ILE A 96 1.41 14.82 -7.60
CA ILE A 96 0.88 13.56 -7.11
C ILE A 96 1.83 12.94 -6.12
N THR A 97 1.27 12.47 -5.01
CA THR A 97 1.97 11.71 -3.98
C THR A 97 1.23 10.40 -3.77
N TYR A 98 1.97 9.30 -3.70
CA TYR A 98 1.42 8.05 -3.22
C TYR A 98 2.35 7.38 -2.23
N GLN A 99 1.75 6.69 -1.27
CA GLN A 99 2.46 5.86 -0.32
C GLN A 99 1.72 4.53 -0.19
N CYS A 100 2.46 3.44 -0.32
CA CYS A 100 1.97 2.09 -0.12
C CYS A 100 2.39 1.59 1.25
N ARG A 101 1.61 0.64 1.77
CA ARG A 101 1.99 -0.08 2.98
C ARG A 101 3.31 -0.83 2.75
N ILE A 102 4.14 -0.92 3.78
CA ILE A 102 5.51 -1.42 3.66
C ILE A 102 5.61 -2.88 3.18
N ASP A 103 4.59 -3.68 3.48
CA ASP A 103 4.38 -5.07 3.06
C ASP A 103 3.64 -5.19 1.72
N SER A 104 3.30 -4.07 1.08
CA SER A 104 2.55 -3.97 -0.17
C SER A 104 3.34 -3.25 -1.25
N ARG A 105 4.53 -3.77 -1.58
CA ARG A 105 5.45 -3.20 -2.58
C ARG A 105 5.33 -3.83 -3.97
N GLY A 106 5.97 -3.20 -4.95
CA GLY A 106 6.04 -3.66 -6.33
C GLY A 106 4.64 -3.76 -6.96
N PRO A 107 4.27 -4.90 -7.56
CA PRO A 107 2.98 -5.06 -8.24
C PRO A 107 1.75 -4.80 -7.35
N LYS A 108 1.84 -5.11 -6.04
CA LYS A 108 0.72 -4.86 -5.09
C LYS A 108 0.51 -3.36 -4.88
N CYS A 109 1.60 -2.62 -4.69
CA CYS A 109 1.58 -1.15 -4.60
C CYS A 109 0.96 -0.54 -5.85
N GLN A 110 1.48 -0.93 -7.02
CA GLN A 110 1.01 -0.42 -8.31
C GLN A 110 -0.49 -0.66 -8.50
N SER A 111 -0.95 -1.89 -8.25
CA SER A 111 -2.37 -2.22 -8.38
C SER A 111 -3.25 -1.37 -7.46
N CYS A 112 -2.79 -1.10 -6.25
CA CYS A 112 -3.51 -0.22 -5.32
C CYS A 112 -3.56 1.21 -5.84
N VAL A 113 -2.40 1.79 -6.20
CA VAL A 113 -2.28 3.18 -6.64
C VAL A 113 -3.11 3.45 -7.90
N VAL A 114 -3.09 2.55 -8.88
CA VAL A 114 -3.90 2.67 -10.10
C VAL A 114 -5.39 2.64 -9.78
N THR A 115 -5.83 1.71 -8.93
CA THR A 115 -7.24 1.60 -8.52
C THR A 115 -7.68 2.85 -7.78
N ALA A 116 -6.89 3.28 -6.80
CA ALA A 116 -7.14 4.43 -5.95
C ALA A 116 -7.21 5.73 -6.77
N GLY A 117 -6.23 5.99 -7.65
CA GLY A 117 -6.21 7.17 -8.51
C GLY A 117 -7.42 7.25 -9.46
N TYR A 118 -7.78 6.12 -10.09
CA TYR A 118 -8.95 6.07 -10.96
C TYR A 118 -10.26 6.33 -10.19
N GLU A 119 -10.45 5.68 -9.04
CA GLU A 119 -11.63 5.87 -8.18
C GLU A 119 -11.74 7.32 -7.68
N LEU A 120 -10.61 7.89 -7.25
CA LEU A 120 -10.56 9.25 -6.73
C LEU A 120 -10.98 10.27 -7.78
N LEU A 121 -10.44 10.20 -9.01
CA LEU A 121 -10.77 11.15 -10.07
C LEU A 121 -12.15 10.93 -10.68
N ARG A 122 -12.54 9.67 -10.94
CA ARG A 122 -13.72 9.39 -11.77
C ARG A 122 -15.00 9.23 -10.96
N LYS A 123 -14.92 8.82 -9.69
CA LYS A 123 -16.10 8.46 -8.90
C LYS A 123 -16.25 9.29 -7.63
N ARG A 124 -15.16 9.53 -6.90
CA ARG A 124 -15.23 10.11 -5.54
C ARG A 124 -15.13 11.64 -5.54
N CYS A 125 -14.08 12.18 -6.15
CA CYS A 125 -13.81 13.62 -6.20
C CYS A 125 -13.77 14.13 -7.65
N PRO A 126 -14.88 14.03 -8.41
CA PRO A 126 -14.89 14.45 -9.79
C PRO A 126 -14.57 15.95 -9.89
N ARG A 127 -13.54 16.24 -10.67
CA ARG A 127 -13.09 17.59 -11.05
C ARG A 127 -12.48 18.45 -9.95
N TYR A 128 -12.26 17.93 -8.75
CA TYR A 128 -11.53 18.69 -7.73
C TYR A 128 -10.06 18.85 -8.15
N LYS A 129 -9.45 19.99 -7.82
CA LYS A 129 -8.01 20.24 -8.05
C LYS A 129 -7.12 19.69 -6.93
N GLU A 130 -7.71 19.23 -5.85
CA GLU A 130 -6.99 18.54 -4.80
C GLU A 130 -7.92 17.52 -4.15
N ALA A 131 -7.41 16.29 -4.02
CA ALA A 131 -8.11 15.23 -3.34
C ALA A 131 -7.15 14.15 -2.86
N ILE A 132 -7.58 13.45 -1.83
CA ILE A 132 -6.84 12.36 -1.21
C ILE A 132 -7.76 11.15 -1.07
N ILE A 133 -7.21 9.96 -1.27
CA ILE A 133 -7.90 8.68 -1.06
C ILE A 133 -7.04 7.73 -0.26
N TRP A 134 -7.66 7.01 0.66
CA TRP A 134 -7.04 5.99 1.49
C TRP A 134 -7.66 4.63 1.19
N TYR A 135 -6.79 3.70 0.84
CA TYR A 135 -7.05 2.27 0.79
C TYR A 135 -6.17 1.58 1.84
N ASP A 136 -6.53 0.35 2.22
CA ASP A 136 -5.75 -0.45 3.19
C ASP A 136 -4.28 -0.68 2.76
N GLN A 137 -4.02 -0.60 1.45
CA GLN A 137 -2.71 -0.89 0.86
C GLN A 137 -1.94 0.33 0.37
N CYS A 138 -2.63 1.46 0.17
CA CYS A 138 -2.01 2.69 -0.28
C CYS A 138 -2.87 3.91 -0.02
N LEU A 139 -2.24 5.08 0.02
CA LEU A 139 -2.88 6.37 -0.13
C LEU A 139 -2.41 7.03 -1.42
N VAL A 140 -3.29 7.82 -2.05
CA VAL A 140 -2.97 8.64 -3.23
C VAL A 140 -3.55 10.03 -3.02
N GLU A 141 -2.73 11.04 -3.27
CA GLU A 141 -3.06 12.46 -3.19
C GLU A 141 -2.67 13.12 -4.50
N PHE A 142 -3.52 13.99 -5.03
CA PHE A 142 -3.11 14.96 -6.03
C PHE A 142 -3.44 16.37 -5.56
N SER A 143 -2.64 17.35 -5.99
CA SER A 143 -2.87 18.76 -5.71
C SER A 143 -2.48 19.63 -6.90
N SER A 144 -3.08 20.82 -7.01
CA SER A 144 -2.63 21.85 -7.95
C SER A 144 -1.41 22.62 -7.47
N LEU A 145 -0.96 22.35 -6.24
CA LEU A 145 0.22 22.95 -5.62
C LEU A 145 1.36 21.93 -5.58
N ASP A 146 2.60 22.42 -5.57
CA ASP A 146 3.75 21.55 -5.31
C ASP A 146 3.84 21.28 -3.81
N THR A 147 3.47 20.07 -3.38
CA THR A 147 3.49 19.64 -1.97
C THR A 147 4.81 18.99 -1.58
N SER A 148 5.86 19.16 -2.40
CA SER A 148 7.14 18.48 -2.20
C SER A 148 7.82 18.81 -0.88
N GLY A 149 7.96 17.79 -0.02
CA GLY A 149 8.60 17.92 1.28
C GLY A 149 7.79 18.69 2.34
N GLN A 150 6.55 19.07 2.01
CA GLN A 150 5.66 19.76 2.93
C GLN A 150 4.89 18.77 3.80
N ILE A 151 4.71 19.10 5.08
CA ILE A 151 3.92 18.27 6.00
C ILE A 151 2.46 18.74 5.93
N ASN A 152 1.57 17.80 5.60
CA ASN A 152 0.12 18.03 5.60
C ASN A 152 -0.47 17.67 6.97
N TYR A 153 -0.82 18.68 7.78
CA TYR A 153 -1.44 18.49 9.10
C TYR A 153 -2.97 18.46 9.07
N ASP A 154 -3.58 18.95 7.99
CA ASP A 154 -5.03 19.18 7.92
C ASP A 154 -5.79 18.00 7.29
N ASP A 155 -5.10 17.18 6.49
CA ASP A 155 -5.70 16.07 5.75
C ASP A 155 -5.41 14.71 6.37
N ASN A 156 -5.72 14.57 7.66
CA ASN A 156 -5.59 13.31 8.39
C ASN A 156 -6.88 12.48 8.34
N PHE A 157 -6.73 11.15 8.21
CA PHE A 157 -7.81 10.18 8.36
C PHE A 157 -7.54 9.26 9.56
N CYS A 158 -8.43 9.28 10.55
CA CYS A 158 -8.35 8.42 11.73
C CYS A 158 -9.47 7.38 11.70
N MET A 159 -9.14 6.11 11.92
CA MET A 159 -10.09 5.02 12.02
C MET A 159 -10.07 4.41 13.44
N PRO A 160 -10.92 4.88 14.36
CA PRO A 160 -11.00 4.30 15.70
C PRO A 160 -11.68 2.92 15.68
N SER A 161 -11.37 2.10 16.68
CA SER A 161 -12.08 0.84 16.90
C SER A 161 -13.56 1.11 17.20
N ALA A 162 -14.46 0.38 16.54
CA ALA A 162 -15.89 0.42 16.85
C ALA A 162 -16.24 -0.19 18.22
N LYS A 163 -15.33 -0.98 18.79
CA LYS A 163 -15.49 -1.54 20.14
C LYS A 163 -14.94 -0.56 21.16
N ASN A 164 -15.81 -0.16 22.08
CA ASN A 164 -15.40 0.47 23.33
C ASN A 164 -14.64 -0.56 24.17
N LEU A 165 -13.55 -0.11 24.79
CA LEU A 165 -12.78 -0.95 25.70
C LEU A 165 -13.58 -1.11 27.00
N ILE A 166 -14.03 -2.33 27.28
CA ILE A 166 -14.75 -2.69 28.51
C ILE A 166 -13.96 -3.86 29.14
N GLY A 167 -13.42 -3.69 30.34
CA GLY A 167 -12.66 -4.72 31.09
C GLY A 167 -11.13 -4.55 31.08
N ASN A 168 -10.38 -5.64 31.32
CA ASN A 168 -8.90 -5.72 31.34
C ASN A 168 -8.28 -5.54 29.93
N SER A 169 -8.64 -4.48 29.23
CA SER A 169 -7.94 -4.06 28.02
C SER A 169 -6.52 -3.60 28.36
N ILE A 170 -5.58 -3.78 27.42
CA ILE A 170 -4.25 -3.17 27.42
C ILE A 170 -4.37 -1.74 27.96
N SER A 171 -3.65 -1.47 29.04
CA SER A 171 -3.71 -0.17 29.74
C SER A 171 -3.32 0.96 28.77
N LEU A 172 -3.84 2.17 29.01
CA LEU A 172 -3.43 3.35 28.25
C LEU A 172 -1.90 3.50 28.22
N GLU A 173 -1.25 3.18 29.34
CA GLU A 173 0.20 3.19 29.49
C GLU A 173 0.94 2.25 28.53
N GLU A 174 0.48 1.02 28.39
CA GLU A 174 1.10 0.06 27.46
C GLU A 174 0.95 0.51 25.99
N ARG A 175 -0.17 1.15 25.64
CA ARG A 175 -0.39 1.73 24.30
C ARG A 175 0.54 2.92 24.06
N LEU A 176 0.67 3.81 25.04
CA LEU A 176 1.60 4.94 24.98
C LEU A 176 3.04 4.45 24.87
N HIS A 177 3.41 3.42 25.62
CA HIS A 177 4.73 2.81 25.56
C HIS A 177 5.03 2.23 24.16
N LEU A 178 4.07 1.53 23.55
CA LEU A 178 4.20 1.05 22.17
C LEU A 178 4.40 2.22 21.19
N LEU A 179 3.55 3.25 21.26
CA LEU A 179 3.65 4.41 20.38
C LEU A 179 4.99 5.13 20.55
N ASN A 180 5.44 5.34 21.78
CA ASN A 180 6.73 5.97 22.06
C ASN A 180 7.90 5.15 21.52
N ASN A 181 7.86 3.82 21.65
CA ASN A 181 8.90 2.95 21.09
C ASN A 181 8.93 3.00 19.56
N LEU A 182 7.76 2.99 18.92
CA LEU A 182 7.65 3.13 17.46
C LEU A 182 8.20 4.49 16.99
N THR A 183 7.83 5.58 17.66
CA THR A 183 8.35 6.92 17.38
C THR A 183 9.86 6.96 17.54
N LYS A 184 10.42 6.39 18.62
CA LYS A 184 11.86 6.33 18.84
C LYS A 184 12.58 5.55 17.74
N ILE A 185 12.04 4.41 17.30
CA ILE A 185 12.59 3.63 16.18
C ILE A 185 12.57 4.45 14.89
N ALA A 186 11.46 5.13 14.61
CA ALA A 186 11.31 5.95 13.40
C ALA A 186 12.35 7.08 13.35
N VAL A 187 12.56 7.80 14.45
CA VAL A 187 13.49 8.94 14.49
C VAL A 187 14.95 8.48 14.49
N THR A 188 15.32 7.54 15.37
CA THR A 188 16.73 7.13 15.51
C THR A 188 17.29 6.37 14.30
N LYS A 189 16.44 5.68 13.54
CA LYS A 189 16.85 4.97 12.32
C LYS A 189 17.08 5.95 11.15
N ILE A 190 16.44 7.11 11.19
CA ILE A 190 16.70 8.20 10.23
C ILE A 190 18.07 8.82 10.51
N ASP A 191 18.40 9.12 11.77
CA ASP A 191 19.70 9.70 12.14
C ASP A 191 20.89 8.82 11.71
N LYS A 192 20.78 7.49 11.88
CA LYS A 192 21.83 6.54 11.46
C LYS A 192 22.04 6.45 9.94
N ASN A 193 21.03 6.81 9.15
CA ASN A 193 21.16 6.87 7.69
C ASN A 193 21.70 8.22 7.21
N ILE A 194 21.70 9.25 8.06
CA ILE A 194 22.29 10.57 7.78
C ILE A 194 23.78 10.59 8.15
N GLU A 195 24.19 9.91 9.23
CA GLU A 195 25.60 9.78 9.63
C GLU A 195 26.41 8.78 8.76
N GLY A 196 25.73 8.04 7.87
CA GLY A 196 26.34 7.07 6.95
C GLY A 196 26.53 7.56 5.50
N LEU A 197 26.32 8.86 5.26
CA LEU A 197 26.60 9.58 4.01
C LEU A 197 27.77 10.55 4.24
#